data_AF-A0A0G1U1I3-F1
#
_entry.id   AF-A0A0G1U1I3-F1
#
_cell.length_a   1.000
_cell.length_b   1.000
_cell.length_c   1.000
_cell.angle_alpha   90.00
_cell.angle_beta   90.00
_cell.angle_gamma   90.00
#
_symmetry.space_group_name_H-M   'P 1'
#
loop_
_entity.id
_entity.type
_entity.pdbx_description
1 polymer ?
#
loop_
_entity_poly.entity_id
_entity_poly.type
_entity_poly.pdbx_seq_one_letter_code
_entity_poly.pdbx_strand_id
1 'polypeptide(L)'
;MKQVDVTKRVMDRVVAWERRQTAFWVGWFLVGAAVLAGALLAIVWAGTQEVLRRQTLDMLMLFTQDREIVEEFWQDTVMIVLTELPWEMIALGIFLCGIMGIYLLVTVSKRRLIHSKMSQLAQYEKTHIKKGAQP
;
A
#
# COMPACT_ATOMS: atom_id res chain seq x y z
N MET A 1 -19.75 20.58 39.67
CA MET A 1 -18.69 20.94 38.71
C MET A 1 -17.52 19.93 38.59
N LYS A 2 -17.53 18.73 39.20
CA LYS A 2 -16.38 17.78 39.12
C LYS A 2 -16.44 16.72 38.01
N GLN A 3 -17.61 16.46 37.40
CA GLN A 3 -17.73 15.38 36.41
C GLN A 3 -17.15 15.72 35.02
N VAL A 4 -17.14 17.00 34.64
CA VAL A 4 -16.64 17.46 33.33
C VAL A 4 -15.12 17.21 33.22
N ASP A 5 -14.37 17.40 34.30
CA ASP A 5 -12.91 17.18 34.32
C ASP A 5 -12.53 15.70 34.25
N VAL A 6 -13.33 14.80 34.85
CA VAL A 6 -13.08 13.36 34.82
C VAL A 6 -13.35 12.82 33.40
N THR A 7 -14.45 13.24 32.79
CA THR A 7 -14.79 12.84 31.41
C THR A 7 -13.74 13.31 30.41
N LYS A 8 -13.26 14.56 30.53
CA LYS A 8 -12.20 15.09 29.65
C LYS A 8 -10.89 14.30 29.80
N ARG A 9 -10.50 14.00 31.04
CA ARG A 9 -9.27 13.24 31.34
C ARG A 9 -9.32 11.79 30.83
N VAL A 10 -10.49 11.15 30.89
CA VAL A 10 -10.68 9.80 30.31
C VAL A 10 -10.64 9.87 28.79
N MET A 11 -11.29 10.87 28.18
CA MET A 11 -11.29 11.06 26.72
C MET A 11 -9.87 11.29 26.19
N ASP A 12 -9.09 12.16 26.83
CA ASP A 12 -7.71 12.45 26.42
C ASP A 12 -6.81 11.21 26.49
N ARG A 13 -7.01 10.34 27.49
CA ARG A 13 -6.30 9.04 27.57
C ARG A 13 -6.69 8.09 26.45
N VAL A 14 -8.00 7.98 26.15
CA VAL A 14 -8.49 7.12 25.07
C VAL A 14 -7.94 7.61 23.72
N VAL A 15 -7.96 8.92 23.47
CA VAL A 15 -7.42 9.52 22.24
C VAL A 15 -5.91 9.31 22.14
N ALA A 16 -5.16 9.48 23.23
CA ALA A 16 -3.72 9.24 23.24
C ALA A 16 -3.37 7.76 22.98
N TRP A 17 -4.17 6.84 23.53
CA TRP A 17 -4.02 5.40 23.30
C TRP A 17 -4.36 5.03 21.85
N GLU A 18 -5.48 5.52 21.30
CA GLU A 18 -5.84 5.29 19.90
C GLU A 18 -4.79 5.87 18.94
N ARG A 19 -4.23 7.06 19.21
CA ARG A 19 -3.15 7.64 18.40
C ARG A 19 -1.90 6.76 18.39
N ARG A 20 -1.44 6.28 19.55
CA ARG A 20 -0.27 5.39 19.62
C ARG A 20 -0.51 4.07 18.91
N GLN A 21 -1.69 3.49 19.11
CA GLN A 21 -2.06 2.24 18.45
C GLN A 21 -2.14 2.40 16.93
N THR A 22 -2.69 3.52 16.46
CA THR A 22 -2.75 3.86 15.04
C THR A 22 -1.37 4.10 14.46
N ALA A 23 -0.51 4.86 15.15
CA ALA A 23 0.86 5.11 14.72
C ALA A 23 1.70 3.83 14.65
N PHE A 24 1.56 2.95 15.65
CA PHE A 24 2.21 1.64 15.65
C PHE A 24 1.72 0.77 14.49
N TRP A 25 0.41 0.75 14.24
CA TRP A 25 -0.17 0.03 13.11
C TRP A 25 0.31 0.58 11.76
N VAL A 26 0.41 1.90 11.62
CA VAL A 26 0.98 2.56 10.42
C VAL A 26 2.48 2.25 10.27
N GLY A 27 3.23 2.17 11.36
CA GLY A 27 4.65 1.78 11.34
C GLY A 27 4.83 0.36 10.81
N TRP A 28 4.13 -0.61 11.40
CA TRP A 28 4.08 -1.99 10.89
C TRP A 28 3.59 -2.04 9.44
N PHE A 29 2.66 -1.17 9.10
CA PHE A 29 2.14 -1.11 7.75
C PHE A 29 3.21 -0.71 6.73
N LEU A 30 4.01 0.31 7.02
CA LEU A 30 5.09 0.75 6.15
C LEU A 30 6.18 -0.32 6.01
N VAL A 31 6.50 -1.02 7.10
CA VAL A 31 7.46 -2.13 7.07
C VAL A 31 6.95 -3.27 6.19
N GLY A 32 5.69 -3.69 6.35
CA GLY A 32 5.08 -4.72 5.51
C GLY A 32 5.03 -4.33 4.04
N ALA A 33 4.72 -3.06 3.74
CA ALA A 33 4.73 -2.53 2.38
C ALA A 33 6.14 -2.58 1.77
N ALA A 34 7.16 -2.17 2.54
CA ALA A 34 8.55 -2.19 2.09
C ALA A 34 9.05 -3.62 1.82
N VAL A 35 8.67 -4.58 2.66
CA VAL A 35 9.01 -6.01 2.45
C VAL A 35 8.35 -6.56 1.19
N LEU A 36 7.06 -6.29 0.97
CA LEU A 36 6.36 -6.72 -0.24
C LEU A 36 6.94 -6.07 -1.51
N ALA A 37 7.24 -4.77 -1.47
CA ALA A 37 7.88 -4.07 -2.57
C ALA A 37 9.29 -4.63 -2.85
N GLY A 38 10.06 -4.92 -1.80
CA GLY A 38 11.38 -5.55 -1.91
C GLY A 38 11.30 -6.96 -2.52
N ALA A 39 10.31 -7.76 -2.13
CA ALA A 39 10.09 -9.08 -2.69
C ALA A 39 9.73 -9.01 -4.19
N LEU A 40 8.86 -8.08 -4.59
CA LEU A 40 8.55 -7.83 -6.00
C LEU A 40 9.78 -7.40 -6.79
N LEU A 41 10.58 -6.47 -6.25
CA LEU A 41 11.85 -6.06 -6.88
C LEU A 41 12.83 -7.22 -7.02
N ALA A 42 12.92 -8.10 -6.02
CA ALA A 42 13.78 -9.28 -6.08
C ALA A 42 13.33 -10.26 -7.17
N ILE A 43 12.02 -10.44 -7.36
CA ILE A 43 11.47 -11.29 -8.44
C ILE A 43 11.75 -10.69 -9.81
N VAL A 44 11.53 -9.38 -9.97
CA VAL A 44 11.86 -8.68 -11.21
C VAL A 44 13.34 -8.81 -11.50
N TRP A 45 14.19 -8.59 -10.49
CA TRP A 45 15.64 -8.76 -10.63
C TRP A 45 16.02 -10.19 -11.03
N ALA A 46 15.48 -11.20 -10.34
CA ALA A 46 15.73 -12.61 -10.66
C ALA A 46 15.25 -12.98 -12.07
N GLY A 47 14.07 -12.50 -12.48
CA GLY A 47 13.56 -12.67 -13.84
C GLY A 47 14.46 -11.99 -14.87
N THR A 48 14.94 -10.78 -14.58
CA THR A 48 15.86 -10.06 -15.47
C THR A 48 17.19 -10.81 -15.63
N GLN A 49 17.71 -11.40 -14.54
CA GLN A 49 18.92 -12.23 -14.57
C GLN A 49 18.73 -13.52 -15.37
N GLU A 50 17.56 -14.16 -15.24
CA GLU A 50 17.24 -15.37 -16.01
C GLU A 50 17.10 -15.07 -17.51
N VAL A 51 16.50 -13.93 -17.86
CA VAL A 51 16.40 -13.42 -19.24
C VAL A 51 17.76 -13.00 -19.80
N LEU A 52 18.61 -12.34 -19.00
CA LEU A 52 20.02 -12.04 -19.31
C LEU A 52 20.80 -13.31 -19.64
N ARG A 53 20.62 -14.35 -18.82
CA ARG A 53 21.33 -15.62 -18.96
C ARG A 53 20.94 -16.39 -20.23
N ARG A 54 19.73 -16.17 -20.75
CA ARG A 54 19.21 -16.83 -21.96
C ARG A 54 19.49 -16.07 -23.26
N GLN A 55 20.26 -14.97 -23.21
CA GLN A 55 20.56 -14.11 -24.37
C GLN A 55 19.33 -13.47 -25.04
N THR A 56 18.14 -13.54 -24.44
CA THR A 56 16.94 -12.86 -24.97
C THR A 56 17.11 -11.33 -24.98
N LEU A 57 18.07 -10.81 -24.20
CA LEU A 57 18.44 -9.39 -24.20
C LEU A 57 19.20 -8.91 -25.44
N ASP A 58 19.83 -9.78 -26.22
CA ASP A 58 20.39 -9.39 -27.53
C ASP A 58 19.28 -9.01 -28.52
N MET A 59 18.11 -9.66 -28.44
CA MET A 59 16.92 -9.24 -29.18
C MET A 59 16.34 -7.92 -28.65
N LEU A 60 16.31 -7.71 -27.34
CA LEU A 60 15.87 -6.43 -26.74
C LEU A 60 16.82 -5.26 -27.03
N MET A 61 18.13 -5.49 -27.15
CA MET A 61 19.08 -4.46 -27.59
C MET A 61 18.78 -3.99 -29.01
N LEU A 62 18.46 -4.92 -29.93
CA LEU A 62 17.97 -4.61 -31.27
C LEU A 62 16.69 -3.76 -31.23
N PHE A 63 15.76 -4.06 -30.32
CA PHE A 63 14.53 -3.29 -30.15
C PHE A 63 14.77 -1.89 -29.55
N THR A 64 15.71 -1.72 -28.61
CA THR A 64 16.00 -0.39 -28.03
C THR A 64 16.62 0.61 -28.99
N GLN A 65 17.20 0.13 -30.10
CA GLN A 65 17.85 0.98 -31.09
C GLN A 65 16.84 1.69 -32.00
N ASP A 66 15.67 1.09 -32.23
CA ASP A 66 14.56 1.68 -32.99
C ASP A 66 13.26 1.71 -32.18
N ARG A 67 12.92 2.89 -31.70
CA ARG A 67 11.76 3.14 -30.84
C ARG A 67 10.43 2.83 -31.52
N GLU A 68 10.36 2.94 -32.86
CA GLU A 68 9.20 2.54 -33.67
C GLU A 68 8.92 1.04 -33.57
N ILE A 69 9.97 0.22 -33.57
CA ILE A 69 9.84 -1.23 -33.45
C ILE A 69 9.37 -1.60 -32.04
N VAL A 70 9.78 -0.86 -31.00
CA VAL A 70 9.24 -1.07 -29.64
C VAL A 70 7.74 -0.84 -29.60
N GLU A 71 7.24 0.23 -30.22
CA GLU A 71 5.80 0.54 -30.19
C GLU A 71 4.96 -0.48 -30.97
N GLU A 72 5.51 -1.06 -32.03
CA GLU A 72 4.82 -2.06 -32.85
C GLU A 72 4.94 -3.48 -32.28
N PHE A 73 6.08 -3.83 -31.68
CA PHE A 73 6.40 -5.21 -31.25
C PHE A 73 6.52 -5.41 -29.73
N TRP A 74 6.15 -4.42 -28.89
CA TRP A 74 6.20 -4.61 -27.43
C TRP A 74 5.29 -5.75 -26.96
N GLN A 75 4.14 -5.97 -27.61
CA GLN A 75 3.21 -7.04 -27.22
C GLN A 75 3.84 -8.41 -27.44
N ASP A 76 4.44 -8.63 -28.61
CA ASP A 76 5.15 -9.87 -28.92
C ASP A 76 6.35 -10.07 -28.00
N THR A 77 7.09 -9.00 -27.70
CA THR A 77 8.21 -9.05 -26.75
C THR A 77 7.74 -9.45 -25.35
N VAL A 78 6.67 -8.84 -24.85
CA VAL A 78 6.08 -9.19 -23.56
C VAL A 78 5.59 -10.64 -23.56
N MET A 79 5.00 -11.09 -24.66
CA MET A 79 4.48 -12.44 -24.78
C MET A 79 5.60 -13.48 -24.81
N ILE A 80 6.69 -13.24 -25.56
CA ILE A 80 7.88 -14.09 -25.57
C ILE A 80 8.48 -14.18 -24.17
N VAL A 81 8.66 -13.03 -23.50
CA VAL A 81 9.17 -12.98 -22.11
C VAL A 81 8.26 -13.77 -21.17
N LEU A 82 6.93 -13.65 -21.30
CA LEU A 82 5.97 -14.42 -20.52
C LEU A 82 6.03 -15.93 -20.79
N THR A 83 6.29 -16.35 -22.03
CA THR A 83 6.44 -17.78 -22.35
C THR A 83 7.77 -18.37 -21.92
N GLU A 84 8.84 -17.57 -21.90
CA GLU A 84 10.16 -18.03 -21.49
C GLU A 84 10.34 -18.05 -19.98
N LEU A 85 9.58 -17.22 -19.25
CA LEU A 85 9.62 -17.18 -17.80
C LEU A 85 9.01 -18.47 -17.21
N PRO A 86 9.66 -19.06 -16.19
CA PRO A 86 9.10 -20.19 -15.47
C PRO A 86 7.74 -19.81 -14.86
N TRP A 87 6.74 -20.67 -15.05
CA TRP A 87 5.37 -20.41 -14.61
C TRP A 87 5.28 -20.18 -13.09
N GLU A 88 6.21 -20.75 -12.31
CA GLU A 88 6.29 -20.55 -10.87
C GLU A 88 6.55 -19.07 -10.52
N MET A 89 7.40 -18.37 -11.29
CA MET A 89 7.69 -16.95 -11.07
C MET A 89 6.49 -16.06 -11.41
N ILE A 90 5.77 -16.39 -12.48
CA ILE A 90 4.56 -15.67 -12.89
C ILE A 90 3.47 -15.85 -11.82
N ALA A 91 3.24 -17.08 -11.38
CA ALA A 91 2.27 -17.39 -10.32
C ALA A 91 2.62 -16.67 -9.01
N LEU A 92 3.90 -16.64 -8.64
CA LEU A 92 4.37 -15.98 -7.42
C LEU A 92 4.24 -14.44 -7.52
N GLY A 93 4.51 -13.87 -8.70
CA GLY A 93 4.28 -12.45 -8.98
C GLY A 93 2.80 -12.06 -8.87
N ILE A 94 1.90 -12.82 -9.48
CA ILE A 94 0.44 -12.61 -9.39
C ILE A 94 -0.02 -12.73 -7.93
N PHE A 95 0.48 -13.73 -7.20
CA PHE A 95 0.14 -13.95 -5.80
C PHE A 95 0.56 -12.76 -4.92
N LEU A 96 1.78 -12.25 -5.07
CA LEU A 96 2.25 -11.08 -4.33
C LEU A 96 1.50 -9.80 -4.70
N CYS A 97 1.19 -9.60 -5.98
CA CYS A 97 0.33 -8.50 -6.42
C CYS A 97 -1.07 -8.59 -5.78
N GLY A 98 -1.63 -9.80 -5.67
CA GLY A 98 -2.88 -10.06 -4.97
C GLY A 98 -2.82 -9.69 -3.49
N ILE A 99 -1.77 -10.13 -2.78
CA ILE A 99 -1.53 -9.75 -1.38
C ILE A 99 -1.42 -8.23 -1.25
N MET A 100 -0.64 -7.58 -2.12
CA MET A 100 -0.48 -6.12 -2.11
C MET A 100 -1.81 -5.41 -2.37
N GLY A 101 -2.65 -5.92 -3.28
CA GLY A 101 -3.99 -5.41 -3.54
C GLY A 101 -4.89 -5.49 -2.30
N ILE A 102 -4.95 -6.66 -1.65
CA ILE A 102 -5.70 -6.85 -0.39
C ILE A 102 -5.19 -5.88 0.69
N TYR A 103 -3.87 -5.75 0.80
CA TYR A 103 -3.21 -4.89 1.76
C TYR A 103 -3.57 -3.41 1.58
N LEU A 104 -3.59 -2.92 0.34
CA LEU A 104 -4.04 -1.56 0.01
C LEU A 104 -5.54 -1.39 0.31
N LEU A 105 -6.37 -2.39 0.01
CA LEU A 105 -7.82 -2.34 0.21
C LEU A 105 -8.18 -2.24 1.71
N VAL A 106 -7.52 -3.03 2.55
CA VAL A 106 -7.63 -2.94 4.02
C VAL A 106 -7.26 -1.54 4.52
N THR A 107 -6.25 -0.93 3.92
CA THR A 107 -5.73 0.38 4.31
C THR A 107 -6.69 1.51 3.98
N VAL A 108 -7.23 1.51 2.76
CA VAL A 108 -8.26 2.48 2.34
C VAL A 108 -9.48 2.35 3.24
N SER A 109 -9.89 1.13 3.57
CA SER A 109 -11.03 0.87 4.46
C SER A 109 -10.78 1.40 5.88
N LYS A 110 -9.60 1.15 6.44
CA LYS A 110 -9.20 1.66 7.77
C LYS A 110 -9.12 3.19 7.81
N ARG A 111 -8.54 3.83 6.78
CA ARG A 111 -8.49 5.31 6.69
C ARG A 111 -9.87 5.94 6.68
N ARG A 112 -10.82 5.37 5.91
CA ARG A 112 -12.21 5.85 5.88
C ARG A 112 -12.87 5.75 7.26
N LEU A 113 -12.63 4.66 7.96
CA LEU A 113 -13.20 4.40 9.28
C LEU A 113 -12.67 5.40 10.34
N ILE A 114 -11.35 5.67 10.32
CA ILE A 114 -10.73 6.65 11.22
C ILE A 114 -11.20 8.06 10.92
N HIS A 115 -11.30 8.44 9.63
CA HIS A 115 -11.80 9.76 9.24
C HIS A 115 -13.25 9.99 9.71
N SER A 116 -14.11 8.97 9.56
CA SER A 116 -15.49 9.02 10.04
C SER A 116 -15.55 9.21 11.57
N LYS A 117 -14.76 8.46 12.34
CA LYS A 117 -14.70 8.60 13.79
C LYS A 117 -14.17 9.97 14.25
N MET A 118 -13.14 10.49 13.59
CA MET A 118 -12.60 11.83 13.89
C MET A 118 -13.63 12.94 13.62
N SER A 119 -14.42 12.83 12.55
CA SER A 119 -15.50 13.80 12.29
C SER A 119 -16.61 13.77 13.35
N GLN A 120 -16.95 12.58 13.87
CA GLN A 120 -17.95 12.43 14.93
C GLN A 120 -17.44 13.02 16.25
N LEU A 121 -16.16 12.80 16.60
CA LEU A 121 -15.54 13.40 17.78
C LEU A 121 -15.49 14.93 17.69
N ALA A 122 -15.12 15.48 16.52
CA ALA A 122 -15.11 16.93 16.31
C ALA A 122 -16.51 17.57 16.40
N GLN A 123 -17.55 16.86 15.94
CA GLN A 123 -18.94 17.30 16.11
C GLN A 123 -19.39 17.23 17.57
N TYR A 124 -18.98 16.19 18.31
CA TYR A 124 -19.30 16.05 19.72
C TYR A 124 -18.68 17.18 20.56
N GLU A 125 -17.42 17.53 20.28
CA GLU A 125 -16.72 18.65 20.90
C GLU A 125 -17.40 20.00 20.62
N LYS A 126 -17.75 20.28 19.35
CA LYS A 126 -18.51 21.50 19.00
C LYS A 126 -19.87 21.59 19.68
N THR A 127 -20.57 20.47 19.83
CA THR A 127 -21.94 20.45 20.39
C THR A 127 -21.92 20.61 21.92
N HIS A 128 -20.95 20.02 22.60
CA HIS A 128 -20.79 20.19 24.06
C HIS A 128 -20.26 21.58 24.43
N ILE A 129 -19.35 22.17 23.65
CA ILE A 129 -18.91 23.56 23.85
C ILE A 129 -20.09 24.54 23.67
N LYS A 130 -20.96 24.32 22.69
CA LYS A 130 -22.17 25.15 22.48
C LYS A 130 -23.18 25.05 23.62
N LYS A 131 -23.36 23.86 24.21
CA LYS A 131 -24.29 23.66 25.35
C LYS A 131 -23.74 24.16 26.69
N GLY A 132 -22.42 24.21 26.86
CA GLY A 132 -21.79 24.83 28.04
C GLY A 132 -21.72 26.36 27.99
N ALA A 133 -22.03 26.97 26.85
CA ALA A 133 -21.97 28.42 26.63
C ALA A 133 -23.35 29.10 26.60
N GLN A 134 -24.45 28.36 26.80
CA GLN A 134 -25.76 28.95 27.05
C GLN A 134 -25.93 29.17 28.56
N PRO A 135 -26.07 30.43 29.02
CA PRO A 135 -26.34 30.75 30.41
C PRO A 135 -27.72 30.27 30.87
#